data_AF-A0A127Q007-F1
#
_entry.id   AF-A0A127Q007-F1
#
_cell.length_a   1.000
_cell.length_b   1.000
_cell.length_c   1.000
_cell.angle_alpha   90.00
_cell.angle_beta   90.00
_cell.angle_gamma   90.00
#
_symmetry.space_group_name_H-M   'P 1'
#
loop_
_entity.id
_entity.type
_entity.pdbx_description
1 polymer ?
#
loop_
_entity_poly.entity_id
_entity_poly.type
_entity_poly.pdbx_seq_one_letter_code
_entity_poly.pdbx_strand_id
1 'polypeptide(L)' 'MIFPFPTKILIAICSLFHKKHLYDKLNSELVVDVNKAKNMLNWNPPYSTPEALIKTGKEYIWTE' A
#
# COMPACT_ATOMS: atom_id res chain seq x y z
N MET A 1 2.39 -11.16 18.35
CA MET A 1 2.89 -12.38 17.69
C MET A 1 2.22 -12.47 16.34
N ILE A 2 2.95 -12.35 15.23
CA ILE A 2 2.35 -12.48 13.89
C ILE A 2 2.28 -13.97 13.59
N PHE A 3 1.06 -14.51 13.48
CA PHE A 3 0.87 -15.92 13.09
C PHE A 3 1.04 -16.03 11.57
N PRO A 4 1.98 -16.83 11.04
CA PRO A 4 2.14 -17.01 9.61
C PRO A 4 0.92 -17.74 9.05
N PHE A 5 0.04 -17.02 8.38
CA PHE A 5 -1.12 -17.61 7.72
C PHE A 5 -0.70 -18.24 6.39
N PRO A 6 -1.13 -19.48 6.08
CA PRO A 6 -0.75 -20.16 4.84
C PRO A 6 -1.34 -19.43 3.62
N THR A 7 -0.47 -18.80 2.84
CA THR A 7 -0.80 -17.98 1.67
C THR A 7 -1.67 -18.71 0.63
N LYS A 8 -1.46 -20.02 0.45
CA LYS A 8 -2.26 -20.85 -0.47
C LYS A 8 -3.74 -20.88 -0.10
N ILE A 9 -4.05 -20.92 1.20
CA ILE A 9 -5.43 -20.88 1.69
C ILE A 9 -6.05 -19.51 1.43
N LEU A 10 -5.28 -18.45 1.65
CA LEU A 10 -5.73 -17.08 1.40
C LEU A 10 -6.04 -16.85 -0.08
N ILE A 11 -5.15 -17.28 -0.98
CA ILE A 11 -5.35 -17.19 -2.44
C ILE A 11 -6.59 -17.99 -2.86
N ALA A 12 -6.78 -19.20 -2.33
CA ALA A 12 -7.92 -20.04 -2.65
C ALA A 12 -9.25 -19.37 -2.24
N ILE A 13 -9.31 -18.83 -1.02
CA ILE A 13 -10.47 -18.08 -0.53
C ILE A 13 -10.70 -16.84 -1.41
N CYS A 14 -9.68 -16.00 -1.63
CA CYS A 14 -9.81 -14.81 -2.48
C CYS A 14 -10.25 -15.16 -3.90
N SER A 15 -9.80 -16.28 -4.47
CA SER A 15 -10.20 -16.73 -5.80
C SER A 15 -11.66 -17.21 -5.81
N LEU A 16 -12.10 -17.94 -4.79
CA LEU A 16 -13.49 -18.41 -4.65
C LEU A 16 -14.48 -17.23 -4.55
N PHE A 17 -14.10 -16.16 -3.85
CA PHE A 17 -14.92 -14.95 -3.72
C PHE A 17 -14.70 -13.93 -4.85
N HIS A 18 -14.00 -14.28 -5.94
CA HIS A 18 -13.62 -13.35 -7.03
C HIS A 18 -12.85 -12.09 -6.57
N LYS A 19 -12.23 -12.15 -5.39
CA LYS A 19 -11.42 -11.10 -4.77
C LYS A 19 -9.92 -11.32 -4.93
N LYS A 20 -9.49 -12.15 -5.89
CA LYS A 20 -8.07 -12.40 -6.17
C LYS A 20 -7.27 -11.10 -6.40
N HIS A 21 -7.89 -10.11 -7.07
CA HIS A 21 -7.27 -8.80 -7.29
C HIS A 21 -6.88 -8.07 -5.99
N LEU A 22 -7.60 -8.28 -4.87
CA LEU A 22 -7.24 -7.70 -3.58
C LEU A 22 -5.99 -8.35 -3.01
N TYR A 23 -5.87 -9.67 -3.14
CA TYR A 23 -4.66 -10.40 -2.77
C TYR A 23 -3.46 -9.93 -3.60
N ASP A 24 -3.64 -9.80 -4.91
CA ASP A 24 -2.56 -9.34 -5.81
C ASP A 24 -2.13 -7.91 -5.46
N LYS A 25 -3.08 -7.01 -5.14
CA LYS A 25 -2.79 -5.64 -4.70
C LYS A 25 -2.06 -5.56 -3.36
N LEU A 26 -2.39 -6.44 -2.41
CA LEU A 26 -1.72 -6.49 -1.11
C LEU A 26 -0.26 -6.93 -1.22
N ASN A 27 0.01 -7.85 -2.17
CA ASN A 27 1.35 -8.38 -2.38
C ASN A 27 2.08 -7.69 -3.54
N SER A 28 1.46 -6.72 -4.20
CA SER A 28 2.13 -5.94 -5.24
C SER A 28 3.06 -4.93 -4.59
N GLU A 29 4.34 -4.98 -4.95
CA GLU A 29 5.29 -3.93 -4.64
C GLU A 29 5.09 -2.78 -5.64
N LEU A 30 4.15 -1.88 -5.33
CA LEU A 30 3.97 -0.69 -6.15
C LEU A 30 4.99 0.37 -5.73
N VAL A 31 6.08 0.48 -6.50
CA VAL A 31 7.02 1.59 -6.41
C VAL A 31 6.62 2.63 -7.44
N VAL A 32 6.18 3.80 -6.98
CA VAL A 32 5.84 4.92 -7.87
C VAL A 32 7.13 5.60 -8.34
N ASP A 33 7.36 5.64 -9.65
CA ASP A 33 8.46 6.42 -10.22
C ASP A 33 8.13 7.92 -10.16
N VAL A 34 8.87 8.64 -9.32
CA VAL A 34 8.73 10.08 -9.11
C VAL A 34 9.75 10.90 -9.90
N ASN A 35 10.67 10.26 -10.64
CA ASN A 35 11.76 10.95 -11.33
C ASN A 35 11.24 11.91 -12.41
N LYS A 36 10.18 11.51 -13.13
CA LYS A 36 9.56 12.37 -14.14
C LYS A 36 9.05 13.68 -13.55
N ALA A 37 8.32 13.60 -12.43
CA ALA A 37 7.77 14.79 -11.78
C ALA A 37 8.86 15.67 -11.18
N LYS A 38 9.88 15.07 -10.54
CA LYS A 38 11.05 15.78 -10.02
C LYS A 38 11.78 16.56 -11.12
N ASN A 39 12.07 15.91 -12.24
CA ASN A 39 12.87 16.49 -13.31
C ASN A 39 12.10 17.51 -14.16
N MET A 40 10.82 17.25 -14.45
CA MET A 40 10.04 18.14 -15.33
C MET A 40 9.42 19.33 -14.60
N LEU A 41 9.06 19.16 -13.32
CA LEU A 41 8.30 20.16 -12.56
C LEU A 41 9.12 20.77 -11.42
N ASN A 42 10.40 20.39 -11.28
CA ASN A 42 11.24 20.72 -10.12
C ASN A 42 10.53 20.40 -8.79
N TRP A 43 9.70 19.35 -8.80
CA TRP A 43 8.82 19.02 -7.69
C TRP A 43 9.55 18.18 -6.67
N ASN A 44 9.55 18.62 -5.41
CA ASN A 44 10.09 17.87 -4.29
C ASN A 44 8.93 17.33 -3.41
N PRO A 45 8.83 16.00 -3.19
CA PRO A 45 7.78 15.45 -2.35
C PRO A 45 7.89 16.00 -0.92
N PRO A 46 6.77 16.47 -0.32
CA PRO A 46 6.80 17.11 1.00
C PRO A 46 6.99 16.12 2.15
N TYR A 47 6.74 14.83 1.91
CA TYR A 47 6.90 13.76 2.89
C TYR A 47 7.51 12.54 2.20
N SER A 48 8.36 11.83 2.94
CA SER A 48 8.77 10.47 2.60
C SER A 48 7.60 9.48 2.82
N THR A 49 7.69 8.27 2.26
CA THR A 49 6.66 7.23 2.43
C THR A 49 6.36 6.93 3.90
N PRO A 50 7.35 6.75 4.80
CA PRO A 50 7.07 6.54 6.22
C PRO A 50 6.38 7.73 6.89
N GLU A 51 6.82 8.96 6.61
CA GLU A 51 6.22 10.18 7.17
C GLU A 51 4.76 10.38 6.72
N ALA A 52 4.49 10.11 5.44
CA ALA A 52 3.15 10.16 4.89
C ALA A 52 2.21 9.17 5.60
N LEU A 53 2.67 7.93 5.83
CA LEU A 53 1.90 6.92 6.56
C LEU A 53 1.60 7.35 8.00
N ILE A 54 2.57 7.93 8.70
CA ILE A 54 2.37 8.46 10.06
C ILE A 54 1.33 9.59 10.06
N LYS A 55 1.43 10.53 9.11
CA LYS A 55 0.50 11.64 8.98
C LYS A 55 -0.93 11.15 8.71
N THR A 56 -1.11 10.26 7.74
CA THR A 56 -2.41 9.67 7.40
C THR A 56 -2.99 8.89 8.58
N GLY A 57 -2.17 8.11 9.30
CA GLY A 57 -2.62 7.39 10.49
C GLY A 57 -3.12 8.32 11.60
N LYS A 58 -2.43 9.45 11.84
CA LYS A 58 -2.90 10.48 12.75
C LYS A 58 -4.23 11.06 12.28
N GLU A 59 -4.32 11.51 11.03
CA GLU A 59 -5.57 12.10 10.50
C GLU A 59 -6.75 11.13 10.56
N TYR A 60 -6.54 9.85 10.27
CA TYR A 60 -7.58 8.82 10.33
C TYR A 60 -8.15 8.66 11.75
N ILE A 61 -7.29 8.56 12.77
CA ILE A 61 -7.71 8.40 14.18
C ILE A 61 -8.48 9.63 14.69
N TRP A 62 -8.16 10.82 14.18
CA TRP A 62 -8.83 12.07 14.56
C TRP A 62 -10.17 12.31 13.85
N THR A 63 -10.54 11.49 12.87
CA THR A 63 -11.78 11.63 12.09
C THR A 63 -12.88 10.63 12.53
N GLU A 64 -12.62 9.79 13.55
CA GLU A 64 -13.63 8.93 14.20
C GLU A 64 -14.18 9.53 15.49
#